data_AF-A0AAW0AS08-F1
#
_entry.id   AF-A0AAW0AS08-F1
#
_cell.length_a   1.000
_cell.length_b   1.000
_cell.length_c   1.000
_cell.angle_alpha   90.00
_cell.angle_beta   90.00
_cell.angle_gamma   90.00
#
_symmetry.space_group_name_H-M   'P 1'
#
loop_
_entity.id
_entity.type
_entity.pdbx_description
1 polymer ?
#
loop_
_entity_poly.entity_id
_entity_poly.type
_entity_poly.pdbx_seq_one_letter_code
_entity_poly.pdbx_strand_id
1 'polypeptide(L)'
;TGAQAFVIDGVTRTLGEKNLNAEKISCHQCHIMIKPDDARGHVGAHILKSIKGIREANLYEQVHSENPCGYCGRGSCTSDLSGLPDARAAPKLTSDCPRAHSFSYGHAKKYSANTPSTNVPIFCTLCIPVPPRKSPKVFWKYSMFAHIRSEHPRYWDDLLHTPVDLPEQLALDLAISREELTALGV
;
A
#
# COMPACT_ATOMS: atom_id res chain seq x y z
N THR A 1 -60.89 -5.91 22.73
CA THR A 1 -59.85 -6.95 22.84
C THR A 1 -59.08 -7.00 21.53
N GLY A 2 -57.87 -6.46 21.52
CA GLY A 2 -56.95 -6.52 20.38
C GLY A 2 -55.53 -6.49 20.93
N ALA A 3 -54.84 -7.62 20.89
CA ALA A 3 -53.49 -7.75 21.41
C ALA A 3 -52.52 -6.98 20.51
N GLN A 4 -51.76 -6.05 21.10
CA GLN A 4 -50.60 -5.44 20.44
C GLN A 4 -49.48 -6.47 20.36
N ALA A 5 -49.11 -6.86 19.15
CA ALA A 5 -47.93 -7.64 18.88
C ALA A 5 -46.70 -6.73 19.04
N PHE A 6 -45.89 -6.98 20.07
CA PHE A 6 -44.55 -6.42 20.20
C PHE A 6 -43.64 -7.11 19.18
N VAL A 7 -43.28 -6.42 18.11
CA VAL A 7 -42.18 -6.83 17.23
C VAL A 7 -40.90 -6.39 17.92
N ILE A 8 -40.12 -7.36 18.40
CA ILE A 8 -38.80 -7.12 18.98
C ILE A 8 -37.83 -6.88 17.81
N ASP A 9 -37.46 -5.63 17.57
CA ASP A 9 -36.50 -5.13 16.55
C ASP A 9 -35.04 -5.64 16.72
N GLY A 10 -34.83 -6.72 17.47
CA GLY A 10 -33.54 -7.05 18.05
C GLY A 10 -32.74 -8.19 17.41
N VAL A 11 -33.26 -8.98 16.46
CA VAL A 11 -32.62 -10.27 16.13
C VAL A 11 -32.40 -10.57 14.64
N THR A 12 -32.93 -9.77 13.71
CA THR A 12 -32.67 -9.97 12.26
C THR A 12 -31.51 -9.13 11.71
N ARG A 13 -30.73 -8.45 12.57
CA ARG A 13 -29.60 -7.60 12.16
C ARG A 13 -28.24 -8.31 12.13
N THR A 14 -28.20 -9.63 12.35
CA THR A 14 -26.92 -10.31 12.64
C THR A 14 -26.48 -11.38 11.64
N LEU A 15 -27.28 -11.78 10.65
CA LEU A 15 -26.91 -12.94 9.80
C LEU A 15 -27.35 -12.87 8.32
N GLY A 16 -27.59 -11.68 7.76
CA GLY A 16 -28.23 -11.52 6.44
C GLY A 16 -27.51 -10.72 5.34
N GLU A 17 -26.31 -10.16 5.54
CA GLU A 17 -25.67 -9.29 4.52
C GLU A 17 -24.18 -9.59 4.32
N LYS A 18 -23.81 -10.87 4.38
CA LYS A 18 -22.61 -11.33 3.68
C LYS A 18 -22.95 -11.46 2.19
N ASN A 19 -22.44 -10.51 1.42
CA ASN A 19 -22.49 -10.37 -0.05
C ASN A 19 -23.73 -9.68 -0.61
N LEU A 20 -23.57 -8.44 -1.07
CA LEU A 20 -23.66 -8.04 -2.48
C LEU A 20 -23.29 -6.54 -2.60
N ASN A 21 -22.23 -6.25 -3.36
CA ASN A 21 -21.62 -4.93 -3.63
C ASN A 21 -20.84 -4.29 -2.47
N ALA A 22 -19.56 -4.64 -2.36
CA ALA A 22 -18.59 -3.63 -1.93
C ALA A 22 -18.68 -2.49 -2.95
N GLU A 23 -19.29 -1.36 -2.57
CA GLU A 23 -19.41 -0.19 -3.43
C GLU A 23 -18.03 0.13 -4.00
N LYS A 24 -17.95 0.20 -5.33
CA LYS A 24 -16.73 0.60 -6.00
C LYS A 24 -16.32 1.96 -5.47
N ILE A 25 -15.02 2.17 -5.29
CA ILE A 25 -14.46 3.46 -4.91
C ILE A 25 -13.91 4.14 -6.16
N SER A 26 -13.99 5.47 -6.22
CA SER A 26 -13.38 6.24 -7.31
C SER A 26 -11.89 6.47 -7.03
N CYS A 27 -10.99 6.09 -7.92
CA CYS A 27 -9.56 6.42 -7.78
C CYS A 27 -9.36 7.95 -7.71
N HIS A 28 -8.54 8.46 -6.77
CA HIS A 28 -8.31 9.91 -6.69
C HIS A 28 -7.54 10.44 -7.90
N GLN A 29 -6.63 9.62 -8.44
CA GLN A 29 -5.75 10.02 -9.54
C GLN A 29 -6.48 10.03 -10.88
N CYS A 30 -7.33 9.04 -11.19
CA CYS A 30 -7.93 8.90 -12.52
C CYS A 30 -9.47 8.80 -12.55
N HIS A 31 -10.14 8.87 -11.39
CA HIS A 31 -11.60 8.74 -11.23
C HIS A 31 -12.23 7.42 -11.71
N ILE A 32 -11.44 6.42 -12.09
CA ILE A 32 -11.95 5.09 -12.42
C ILE A 32 -12.54 4.43 -11.17
N MET A 33 -13.73 3.85 -11.32
CA MET A 33 -14.41 3.09 -10.27
C MET A 33 -13.80 1.70 -10.14
N ILE A 34 -13.14 1.44 -9.01
CA ILE A 34 -12.41 0.20 -8.72
C ILE A 34 -12.97 -0.49 -7.49
N LYS A 35 -12.80 -1.81 -7.39
CA LYS A 35 -13.12 -2.51 -6.14
C LYS A 35 -12.11 -2.09 -5.06
N PRO A 36 -12.51 -1.97 -3.79
CA PRO A 36 -11.59 -1.64 -2.70
C PRO A 36 -10.33 -2.52 -2.67
N ASP A 37 -10.49 -3.83 -2.87
CA ASP A 37 -9.38 -4.80 -2.84
C ASP A 37 -8.38 -4.61 -4.01
N ASP A 38 -8.83 -4.03 -5.12
CA ASP A 38 -7.99 -3.74 -6.29
C ASP A 38 -7.24 -2.40 -6.15
N ALA A 39 -7.61 -1.58 -5.16
CA ALA A 39 -7.10 -0.21 -5.02
C ALA A 39 -5.58 -0.14 -4.91
N ARG A 40 -4.97 -1.07 -4.15
CA ARG A 40 -3.50 -1.12 -3.98
C ARG A 40 -2.77 -1.42 -5.29
N GLY A 41 -3.35 -2.30 -6.11
CA GLY A 41 -2.82 -2.62 -7.43
C GLY A 41 -2.92 -1.42 -8.37
N HIS A 42 -4.12 -0.86 -8.45
CA HIS A 42 -4.44 0.27 -9.31
C HIS A 42 -3.63 1.53 -8.97
N VAL A 43 -3.62 1.94 -7.70
CA VAL A 43 -2.84 3.09 -7.22
C VAL A 43 -1.34 2.81 -7.29
N GLY A 44 -0.92 1.57 -7.04
CA GLY A 44 0.47 1.15 -7.21
C GLY A 44 1.01 1.43 -8.62
N ALA A 45 0.20 1.21 -9.66
CA ALA A 45 0.58 1.53 -11.04
C ALA A 45 0.85 3.03 -11.23
N HIS A 46 -0.03 3.91 -10.71
CA HIS A 46 0.18 5.36 -10.75
C HIS A 46 1.46 5.78 -10.04
N ILE A 47 1.71 5.24 -8.84
CA ILE A 47 2.92 5.52 -8.07
C ILE A 47 4.17 5.09 -8.85
N LEU A 48 4.16 3.88 -9.42
CA LEU A 48 5.31 3.33 -10.12
C LEU A 48 5.62 4.09 -11.42
N LYS A 49 4.59 4.47 -12.19
CA LYS A 49 4.75 5.35 -13.36
C LYS A 49 5.37 6.69 -12.98
N SER A 50 4.90 7.30 -11.89
CA SER A 50 5.47 8.55 -11.38
C SER A 50 6.95 8.40 -11.01
N ILE A 51 7.34 7.31 -10.35
CA ILE A 51 8.75 7.03 -9.99
C ILE A 51 9.61 6.84 -11.24
N LYS A 52 9.05 6.23 -12.30
CA LYS A 52 9.72 6.05 -13.60
C LYS A 52 9.67 7.29 -14.50
N GLY A 53 9.10 8.40 -14.04
CA GLY A 53 8.95 9.62 -14.85
C GLY A 53 7.97 9.49 -16.02
N ILE A 54 7.12 8.46 -16.01
CA ILE A 54 6.09 8.25 -17.03
C ILE A 54 4.93 9.19 -16.73
N ARG A 55 4.71 10.17 -17.63
CA ARG A 55 3.60 11.11 -17.51
C ARG A 55 2.29 10.45 -17.92
N GLU A 56 1.31 10.48 -17.02
CA GLU A 56 -0.05 10.06 -17.31
C GLU A 56 -0.91 11.27 -17.73
N ALA A 57 -1.45 11.22 -18.95
CA ALA A 57 -2.13 12.37 -19.56
C ALA A 57 -3.45 12.76 -18.88
N ASN A 58 -4.16 11.80 -18.29
CA ASN A 58 -5.54 11.95 -17.83
C ASN A 58 -5.69 11.82 -16.31
N LEU A 59 -4.69 12.29 -15.55
CA LEU A 59 -4.81 12.34 -14.10
C LEU A 59 -5.56 13.61 -13.66
N TYR A 60 -6.57 13.40 -12.82
CA TYR A 60 -7.24 14.45 -12.05
C TYR A 60 -6.38 14.95 -10.90
N GLU A 61 -5.60 14.05 -10.29
CA GLU A 61 -4.69 14.34 -9.19
C GLU A 61 -3.38 13.58 -9.39
N GLN A 62 -2.24 14.22 -9.16
CA GLN A 62 -0.94 13.54 -9.15
C GLN A 62 -0.80 12.69 -7.89
N VAL A 63 -0.03 11.60 -7.97
CA VAL A 63 0.42 10.93 -6.74
C VAL A 63 1.33 11.86 -5.96
N HIS A 64 1.32 11.72 -4.64
CA HIS A 64 2.26 12.44 -3.79
C HIS A 64 3.70 12.01 -4.13
N SER A 65 4.60 12.98 -4.27
CA SER A 65 5.91 12.78 -4.88
C SER A 65 6.93 12.11 -3.96
N GLU A 66 6.81 12.26 -2.64
CA GLU A 66 7.78 11.74 -1.68
C GLU A 66 7.29 10.54 -0.89
N ASN A 67 6.04 10.62 -0.41
CA ASN A 67 5.46 9.59 0.45
C ASN A 67 4.02 9.23 0.05
N PRO A 68 3.79 8.71 -1.17
CA PRO A 68 2.44 8.31 -1.56
C PRO A 68 1.95 7.11 -0.74
N CYS A 69 0.69 7.19 -0.31
CA CYS A 69 0.00 6.06 0.33
C CYS A 69 -0.29 4.96 -0.69
N GLY A 70 0.04 3.71 -0.39
CA GLY A 70 -0.24 2.58 -1.28
C GLY A 70 -1.73 2.32 -1.55
N TYR A 71 -2.64 2.84 -0.73
CA TYR A 71 -4.09 2.69 -0.95
C TYR A 71 -4.72 3.83 -1.78
N CYS A 72 -4.19 5.05 -1.70
CA CYS A 72 -4.88 6.23 -2.24
C CYS A 72 -3.97 7.22 -2.99
N GLY A 73 -2.65 7.01 -2.97
CA GLY A 73 -1.66 7.82 -3.68
C GLY A 73 -1.35 9.16 -3.02
N ARG A 74 -2.07 9.56 -1.96
CA ARG A 74 -1.88 10.84 -1.25
C ARG A 74 -0.84 10.74 -0.13
N GLY A 75 -0.29 11.88 0.29
CA GLY A 75 0.77 11.95 1.30
C GLY A 75 0.31 12.08 2.76
N SER A 76 -0.99 12.27 2.99
CA SER A 76 -1.53 12.55 4.33
C SER A 76 -1.82 11.31 5.17
N CYS A 77 -1.61 10.10 4.63
CA CYS A 77 -1.91 8.86 5.34
C CYS A 77 -0.67 8.31 6.03
N THR A 78 -0.87 7.75 7.22
CA THR A 78 0.13 6.99 7.95
C THR A 78 -0.13 5.49 7.81
N SER A 79 0.94 4.71 7.82
CA SER A 79 0.89 3.25 7.80
C SER A 79 1.95 2.74 8.75
N ASP A 80 1.60 1.72 9.54
CA ASP A 80 2.53 1.07 10.46
C ASP A 80 2.48 -0.45 10.26
N LEU A 81 3.62 -1.08 10.48
CA LEU A 81 3.76 -2.53 10.38
C LEU A 81 4.13 -3.04 11.77
N SER A 82 3.14 -3.61 12.44
CA SER A 82 3.32 -4.20 13.78
C SER A 82 3.64 -5.70 13.66
N GLY A 83 4.56 -6.17 14.50
CA GLY A 83 5.14 -7.52 14.41
C GLY A 83 6.64 -7.41 14.12
N LEU A 84 7.45 -7.96 15.01
CA LEU A 84 8.90 -7.99 14.82
C LEU A 84 9.23 -8.85 13.58
N PRO A 85 10.28 -8.53 12.82
CA PRO A 85 10.76 -9.37 11.71
C PRO A 85 10.92 -10.85 12.08
N ASP A 86 11.23 -11.13 13.35
CA ASP A 86 11.49 -12.48 13.89
C ASP A 86 10.28 -13.13 14.62
N ALA A 87 9.11 -12.48 14.62
CA ALA A 87 7.93 -13.04 15.27
C ALA A 87 7.29 -14.14 14.41
N ARG A 88 6.85 -15.25 15.03
CA ARG A 88 6.08 -16.32 14.35
C ARG A 88 4.73 -15.83 13.78
N ALA A 89 4.25 -14.66 14.21
CA ALA A 89 3.01 -14.08 13.75
C ALA A 89 3.26 -13.21 12.50
N ALA A 90 2.37 -13.32 11.51
CA ALA A 90 2.44 -12.48 10.33
C ALA A 90 2.39 -10.98 10.70
N PRO A 91 3.16 -10.12 10.02
CA PRO A 91 3.11 -8.68 10.25
C PRO A 91 1.69 -8.15 10.06
N LYS A 92 1.22 -7.35 11.01
CA LYS A 92 -0.09 -6.69 10.97
C LYS A 92 0.10 -5.25 10.52
N LEU A 93 -0.42 -4.97 9.33
CA LEU A 93 -0.51 -3.62 8.77
C LEU A 93 -1.68 -2.85 9.41
N THR A 94 -1.41 -1.65 9.90
CA THR A 94 -2.42 -0.66 10.28
C THR A 94 -2.25 0.60 9.42
N SER A 95 -3.35 1.25 9.06
CA SER A 95 -3.32 2.53 8.35
C SER A 95 -4.54 3.37 8.73
N ASP A 96 -4.36 4.68 8.77
CA ASP A 96 -5.43 5.66 8.93
C ASP A 96 -6.12 6.04 7.60
N CYS A 97 -5.67 5.44 6.49
CA CYS A 97 -6.23 5.73 5.19
C CYS A 97 -7.71 5.28 5.14
N PRO A 98 -8.65 6.15 4.74
CA PRO A 98 -10.06 5.75 4.59
C PRO A 98 -10.31 4.63 3.58
N ARG A 99 -9.32 4.33 2.72
CA ARG A 99 -9.34 3.25 1.71
C ARG A 99 -8.56 2.01 2.15
N ALA A 100 -8.09 1.98 3.39
CA ALA A 100 -7.38 0.83 3.93
C ALA A 100 -8.29 -0.40 3.94
N HIS A 101 -7.77 -1.51 3.46
CA HIS A 101 -8.42 -2.82 3.51
C HIS A 101 -7.39 -3.88 3.90
N SER A 102 -7.86 -4.98 4.48
CA SER A 102 -6.97 -6.07 4.88
C SER A 102 -6.52 -6.88 3.66
N PHE A 103 -5.24 -7.24 3.60
CA PHE A 103 -4.70 -8.18 2.63
C PHE A 103 -3.69 -9.13 3.27
N SER A 104 -3.44 -10.28 2.64
CA SER A 104 -2.38 -11.18 3.08
C SER A 104 -1.02 -10.58 2.74
N TYR A 105 -0.30 -10.07 3.75
CA TYR A 105 1.00 -9.43 3.58
C TYR A 105 2.01 -10.34 2.86
N GLY A 106 2.11 -11.61 3.26
CA GLY A 106 3.03 -12.57 2.67
C GLY A 106 2.75 -12.88 1.20
N HIS A 107 1.47 -12.86 0.79
CA HIS A 107 1.09 -12.98 -0.62
C HIS A 107 1.34 -11.67 -1.38
N ALA A 108 0.96 -10.53 -0.80
CA ALA A 108 1.10 -9.22 -1.42
C ALA A 108 2.56 -8.80 -1.62
N LYS A 109 3.52 -9.36 -0.87
CA LYS A 109 4.96 -9.17 -1.09
C LYS A 109 5.48 -9.87 -2.36
N LYS A 110 4.72 -10.82 -2.91
CA LYS A 110 5.12 -11.63 -4.07
C LYS A 110 4.27 -11.26 -5.28
N TYR A 111 4.94 -11.11 -6.42
CA TYR A 111 4.23 -10.92 -7.69
C TYR A 111 3.34 -12.13 -8.00
N SER A 112 2.14 -11.87 -8.50
CA SER A 112 1.31 -12.85 -9.18
C SER A 112 0.54 -12.18 -10.32
N ALA A 113 0.15 -12.93 -11.34
CA ALA A 113 -0.61 -12.38 -12.47
C ALA A 113 -1.95 -11.76 -12.03
N ASN A 114 -2.57 -12.27 -10.97
CA ASN A 114 -3.85 -11.78 -10.45
C ASN A 114 -3.69 -10.56 -9.54
N THR A 115 -2.53 -10.44 -8.88
CA THR A 115 -2.22 -9.34 -7.94
C THR A 115 -0.81 -8.82 -8.22
N PRO A 116 -0.61 -8.09 -9.33
CA PRO A 116 0.74 -7.80 -9.84
C PRO A 116 1.53 -6.82 -8.97
N SER A 117 0.85 -5.91 -8.26
CA SER A 117 1.51 -4.96 -7.37
C SER A 117 2.07 -5.62 -6.13
N THR A 118 3.38 -5.50 -5.93
CA THR A 118 4.06 -5.85 -4.68
C THR A 118 4.23 -4.66 -3.74
N ASN A 119 3.52 -3.55 -4.00
CA ASN A 119 3.56 -2.37 -3.15
C ASN A 119 2.97 -2.67 -1.77
N VAL A 120 3.83 -3.00 -0.82
CA VAL A 120 3.49 -3.26 0.58
C VAL A 120 4.39 -2.42 1.49
N PRO A 121 3.97 -2.11 2.72
CA PRO A 121 4.82 -1.40 3.66
C PRO A 121 6.00 -2.27 4.10
N ILE A 122 7.22 -1.75 4.04
CA ILE A 122 8.45 -2.44 4.43
C ILE A 122 9.25 -1.57 5.42
N PHE A 123 10.07 -2.20 6.24
CA PHE A 123 10.95 -1.48 7.17
C PHE A 123 12.16 -0.90 6.43
N CYS A 124 12.50 0.36 6.70
CA CYS A 124 13.79 0.91 6.31
C CYS A 124 14.85 0.50 7.33
N THR A 125 15.70 -0.47 7.00
CA THR A 125 16.79 -0.94 7.88
C THR A 125 17.98 0.03 7.92
N LEU A 126 17.99 1.06 7.07
CA LEU A 126 19.00 2.12 7.07
C LEU A 126 18.70 3.22 8.11
N CYS A 127 17.43 3.39 8.46
CA CYS A 127 17.00 4.31 9.51
C CYS A 127 17.38 3.75 10.88
N ILE A 128 18.17 4.51 11.65
CA ILE A 128 18.46 4.18 13.04
C ILE A 128 17.18 4.39 13.86
N PRO A 129 16.69 3.39 14.60
CA PRO A 129 15.55 3.56 15.51
C PRO A 129 15.89 4.59 16.59
N VAL A 130 15.05 5.63 16.71
CA VAL A 130 15.22 6.67 17.73
C VAL A 130 14.17 6.46 18.83
N PRO A 131 14.55 6.43 20.12
CA PRO A 131 13.59 6.34 21.22
C PRO A 131 12.50 7.42 21.12
N PRO A 132 11.22 7.11 21.44
CA PRO A 132 10.73 5.86 22.05
C PRO A 132 10.42 4.74 21.04
N ARG A 133 10.55 4.98 19.72
CA ARG A 133 10.29 3.94 18.71
C ARG A 133 11.42 2.92 18.73
N LYS A 134 11.09 1.70 19.12
CA LYS A 134 12.01 0.55 19.09
C LYS A 134 12.12 -0.09 17.70
N SER A 135 11.18 0.20 16.80
CA SER A 135 11.16 -0.33 15.43
C SER A 135 11.65 0.72 14.41
N PRO A 136 12.27 0.27 13.30
CA PRO A 136 12.59 1.13 12.18
C PRO A 136 11.34 1.77 11.56
N LYS A 137 11.53 2.89 10.85
CA LYS A 137 10.44 3.53 10.11
C LYS A 137 9.93 2.61 8.99
N VAL A 138 8.63 2.68 8.72
CA VAL A 138 7.94 1.88 7.71
C VAL A 138 7.54 2.79 6.55
N PHE A 139 7.78 2.34 5.32
CA PHE A 139 7.36 3.02 4.11
C PHE A 139 6.74 2.02 3.15
N TRP A 140 5.77 2.46 2.34
CA TRP A 140 5.34 1.66 1.19
C TRP A 140 6.54 1.40 0.28
N LYS A 141 6.67 0.17 -0.24
CA LYS A 141 7.80 -0.28 -1.06
C LYS A 141 8.16 0.73 -2.14
N TYR A 142 7.17 1.24 -2.88
CA TYR A 142 7.45 2.20 -3.94
C TYR A 142 7.85 3.58 -3.40
N SER A 143 7.29 4.02 -2.28
CA SER A 143 7.64 5.29 -1.61
C SER A 143 9.05 5.26 -1.00
N MET A 144 9.58 4.08 -0.68
CA MET A 144 10.92 3.90 -0.15
C MET A 144 12.01 4.45 -1.08
N PHE A 145 11.79 4.46 -2.40
CA PHE A 145 12.74 5.02 -3.36
C PHE A 145 13.00 6.51 -3.10
N ALA A 146 11.93 7.29 -2.91
CA ALA A 146 12.05 8.71 -2.60
C ALA A 146 12.68 8.94 -1.22
N HIS A 147 12.32 8.11 -0.23
CA HIS A 147 12.93 8.15 1.10
C HIS A 147 14.44 7.87 1.07
N ILE A 148 14.88 6.84 0.34
CA ILE A 148 16.31 6.54 0.21
C ILE A 148 17.05 7.70 -0.45
N ARG A 149 16.50 8.26 -1.53
CA ARG A 149 17.09 9.42 -2.21
C ARG A 149 17.28 10.61 -1.27
N SER A 150 16.29 10.93 -0.43
CA SER A 150 16.35 12.13 0.44
C SER A 150 17.12 11.90 1.74
N GLU A 151 16.87 10.79 2.44
CA GLU A 151 17.39 10.54 3.79
C GLU A 151 18.66 9.68 3.79
N HIS A 152 18.90 8.97 2.70
CA HIS A 152 20.00 8.01 2.57
C HIS A 152 20.76 8.17 1.25
N PRO A 153 21.19 9.40 0.86
CA PRO A 153 21.73 9.69 -0.48
C PRO A 153 22.99 8.88 -0.82
N ARG A 154 23.74 8.39 0.18
CA ARG A 154 24.87 7.47 -0.03
C ARG A 154 24.49 6.12 -0.66
N TYR A 155 23.20 5.75 -0.62
CA TYR A 155 22.65 4.53 -1.22
C TYR A 155 21.79 4.85 -2.44
N TRP A 156 21.98 6.01 -3.07
CA TRP A 156 21.22 6.44 -4.25
C TRP A 156 22.19 6.83 -5.37
N ASP A 157 21.92 6.31 -6.57
CA ASP A 157 22.63 6.70 -7.79
C ASP A 157 21.78 7.70 -8.58
N ASP A 158 22.25 8.94 -8.69
CA ASP A 158 21.56 10.01 -9.40
C ASP A 158 21.53 9.82 -10.92
N LEU A 159 22.52 9.12 -11.50
CA LEU A 159 22.57 8.84 -12.94
C LEU A 159 21.62 7.72 -13.32
N LEU A 160 21.54 6.68 -12.49
CA LEU A 160 20.68 5.51 -12.72
C LEU A 160 19.27 5.69 -12.12
N HIS A 161 19.06 6.72 -11.30
CA HIS A 161 17.83 6.97 -10.55
C HIS A 161 17.34 5.73 -9.79
N THR A 162 18.25 5.07 -9.07
CA THR A 162 17.97 3.82 -8.36
C THR A 162 18.77 3.69 -7.06
N PRO A 163 18.30 2.93 -6.07
CA PRO A 163 19.10 2.57 -4.92
C PRO A 163 20.31 1.69 -5.30
N VAL A 164 21.43 1.90 -4.61
CA VAL A 164 22.69 1.14 -4.76
C VAL A 164 23.25 0.76 -3.38
N ASP A 165 24.09 -0.28 -3.34
CA ASP A 165 24.80 -0.74 -2.14
C ASP A 165 23.91 -1.00 -0.90
N LEU A 166 22.64 -1.37 -1.14
CA LEU A 166 21.70 -1.66 -0.05
C LEU A 166 22.06 -2.97 0.67
N PRO A 167 21.75 -3.08 1.98
CA PRO A 167 21.75 -4.37 2.66
C PRO A 167 20.89 -5.39 1.92
N GLU A 168 21.36 -6.63 1.83
CA GLU A 168 20.78 -7.69 1.00
C GLU A 168 19.25 -7.82 1.17
N GLN A 169 18.76 -7.88 2.41
CA GLN A 169 17.33 -8.03 2.67
C GLN A 169 16.51 -6.81 2.19
N LEU A 170 17.04 -5.59 2.33
CA LEU A 170 16.36 -4.39 1.86
C LEU A 170 16.36 -4.32 0.33
N ALA A 171 17.45 -4.75 -0.31
CA ALA A 171 17.53 -4.87 -1.77
C ALA A 171 16.48 -5.86 -2.30
N LEU A 172 16.35 -7.04 -1.68
CA LEU A 172 15.34 -8.05 -2.03
C LEU A 172 13.91 -7.52 -1.83
N ASP A 173 13.66 -6.80 -0.74
CA ASP A 173 12.34 -6.24 -0.44
C ASP A 173 11.95 -5.11 -1.41
N LEU A 174 12.94 -4.39 -1.95
CA LEU A 174 12.74 -3.30 -2.91
C LEU A 174 12.71 -3.73 -4.37
N ALA A 175 13.24 -4.91 -4.71
CA ALA A 175 13.32 -5.38 -6.08
C ALA A 175 11.95 -5.40 -6.77
N ILE A 176 11.79 -4.65 -7.86
CA ILE A 176 10.58 -4.63 -8.69
C ILE A 176 10.87 -5.46 -9.93
N SER A 177 10.11 -6.53 -10.15
CA SER A 177 10.37 -7.44 -11.26
C SER A 177 9.91 -6.84 -12.60
N ARG A 178 10.45 -7.37 -13.71
CA ARG A 178 10.02 -6.94 -15.05
C ARG A 178 8.57 -7.29 -15.33
N GLU A 179 8.12 -8.43 -14.80
CA GLU A 179 6.73 -8.89 -14.89
C GLU A 179 5.79 -7.97 -14.12
N GLU A 180 6.20 -7.51 -12.93
CA GLU A 180 5.45 -6.52 -12.16
C GLU A 180 5.31 -5.18 -12.91
N LEU A 181 6.41 -4.66 -13.48
CA LEU A 181 6.39 -3.44 -14.29
C LEU A 181 5.43 -3.60 -15.49
N THR A 182 5.59 -4.69 -16.25
CA THR A 182 4.78 -4.99 -17.43
C THR A 182 3.30 -5.10 -17.08
N ALA A 183 2.96 -5.84 -16.02
CA ALA A 183 1.58 -6.04 -15.59
C ALA A 183 0.92 -4.77 -15.05
N LEU A 184 1.69 -3.82 -14.54
CA LEU A 184 1.21 -2.50 -14.11
C LEU A 184 1.24 -1.44 -15.23
N GLY A 185 1.67 -1.82 -16.44
CA GLY A 185 1.75 -0.93 -17.60
C GLY A 185 2.82 0.15 -17.47
N VAL A 186 3.99 -0.24 -16.93
CA VAL A 186 5.20 0.58 -16.76
C VAL A 186 6.30 0.10 -17.69
#